data_AF-A0A7Y2XDG8-F1
#
_entry.id   AF-A0A7Y2XDG8-F1
#
_cell.length_a   1.000
_cell.length_b   1.000
_cell.length_c   1.000
_cell.angle_alpha   90.00
_cell.angle_beta   90.00
_cell.angle_gamma   90.00
#
_symmetry.space_group_name_H-M   'P 1'
#
loop_
_entity.id
_entity.type
_entity.pdbx_description
1 polymer ?
#
loop_
_entity_poly.entity_id
_entity_poly.type
_entity_poly.pdbx_seq_one_letter_code
_entity_poly.pdbx_strand_id
1 'polypeptide(L)'
;AQRLLKELYKQLPQVKGKVNCYELSTPLSTEHFVNYEKGEIYGLDHSPSRFRQDFLKPRTPIKNFYLTGQDIVSAGVGGALFSGVLTSMAITGKNVLKKI
;
A
#
# COMPACT_ATOMS: atom_id res chain seq x y z
N ALA A 1 -16.58 -6.37 14.40
CA ALA A 1 -15.90 -7.41 15.21
C ALA A 1 -16.74 -8.67 15.40
N GLN A 2 -17.90 -8.61 16.07
CA GLN A 2 -18.65 -9.83 16.47
C GLN A 2 -19.01 -10.80 15.33
N ARG A 3 -19.42 -10.26 14.17
CA ARG A 3 -19.67 -11.08 12.97
C ARG A 3 -18.42 -11.83 12.49
N LEU A 4 -17.25 -11.19 12.52
CA LEU A 4 -15.98 -11.80 12.12
C LEU A 4 -15.51 -12.85 13.16
N LEU A 5 -15.64 -12.54 14.45
CA LEU A 5 -15.32 -13.49 15.53
C LEU A 5 -16.22 -14.74 15.47
N LYS A 6 -17.49 -14.58 15.10
CA LYS A 6 -18.39 -15.72 14.88
C LYS A 6 -17.87 -16.65 13.78
N GLU A 7 -17.36 -16.11 12.66
CA GLU A 7 -16.76 -16.92 11.59
C GLU A 7 -15.44 -17.57 12.04
N LEU A 8 -14.60 -16.84 12.77
CA LEU A 8 -13.36 -17.39 13.37
C LEU A 8 -13.67 -18.62 14.23
N TYR A 9 -14.67 -18.55 15.11
CA TYR A 9 -15.01 -19.66 16.00
C TYR A 9 -15.67 -20.85 15.29
N LYS A 10 -16.17 -20.70 14.06
CA LYS A 10 -16.58 -21.86 13.24
C LYS A 10 -15.35 -22.64 12.76
N GLN A 11 -14.28 -21.94 12.39
CA GLN A 11 -13.04 -22.56 11.89
C GLN A 11 -12.12 -23.04 13.02
N LEU A 12 -12.09 -22.29 14.12
CA LEU A 12 -11.24 -22.55 15.29
C LEU A 12 -12.08 -22.48 16.59
N PRO A 13 -12.91 -23.50 16.89
CA PRO A 13 -13.79 -23.48 18.07
C PRO A 13 -13.02 -23.38 19.40
N GLN A 14 -11.81 -23.96 19.46
CA GLN A 14 -10.97 -24.03 20.65
C GLN A 14 -10.44 -22.67 21.13
N VAL A 15 -10.54 -21.61 20.32
CA VAL A 15 -10.14 -20.24 20.71
C VAL A 15 -11.30 -19.41 21.26
N LYS A 16 -12.54 -19.93 21.23
CA LYS A 16 -13.71 -19.25 21.79
C LYS A 16 -13.53 -19.04 23.30
N GLY A 17 -13.75 -17.81 23.76
CA GLY A 17 -13.55 -17.43 25.16
C GLY A 17 -12.09 -17.22 25.55
N LYS A 18 -11.12 -17.38 24.62
CA LYS A 18 -9.68 -17.17 24.86
C LYS A 18 -9.14 -15.87 24.28
N VAL A 19 -9.98 -15.04 23.67
CA VAL A 19 -9.60 -13.73 23.13
C VAL A 19 -9.65 -12.70 24.25
N ASN A 20 -8.48 -12.24 24.70
CA ASN A 20 -8.37 -11.24 25.77
C ASN A 20 -8.60 -9.81 25.27
N CYS A 21 -8.25 -9.52 24.02
CA CYS A 21 -8.41 -8.22 23.38
C CYS A 21 -8.66 -8.39 21.88
N TYR A 22 -9.46 -7.51 21.29
CA TYR A 22 -9.60 -7.36 19.86
C TYR A 22 -9.81 -5.89 19.51
N GLU A 23 -9.29 -5.49 18.35
CA GLU A 23 -9.53 -4.19 17.73
C GLU A 23 -10.14 -4.42 16.34
N LEU A 24 -10.91 -3.46 15.85
CA LEU A 24 -11.50 -3.51 14.52
C LEU A 24 -11.08 -2.29 13.71
N SER A 25 -10.26 -2.51 12.69
CA SER A 25 -10.03 -1.52 11.65
C SER A 25 -11.16 -1.56 10.62
N THR A 26 -11.51 -0.38 10.11
CA THR A 26 -12.51 -0.18 9.05
C THR A 26 -11.91 0.75 7.97
N PRO A 27 -12.56 0.94 6.81
CA PRO A 27 -12.09 1.95 5.86
C PRO A 27 -11.88 3.34 6.49
N LEU A 28 -12.74 3.75 7.44
CA LEU A 28 -12.55 5.00 8.19
C LEU A 28 -11.24 5.03 9.01
N SER A 29 -10.79 3.86 9.49
CA SER A 29 -9.49 3.76 10.19
C SER A 29 -8.35 4.00 9.21
N THR A 30 -8.40 3.40 8.02
CA THR A 30 -7.38 3.57 6.98
C THR A 30 -7.34 5.01 6.46
N GLU A 31 -8.51 5.62 6.24
CA GLU A 31 -8.64 7.03 5.90
C GLU A 31 -8.00 7.91 6.99
N HIS A 32 -8.32 7.65 8.26
CA HIS A 32 -7.79 8.42 9.38
C HIS A 32 -6.26 8.30 9.53
N PHE A 33 -5.71 7.09 9.45
CA PHE A 33 -4.30 6.84 9.75
C PHE A 33 -3.36 7.02 8.55
N VAL A 34 -3.84 6.79 7.32
CA VAL A 34 -3.00 6.74 6.12
C VAL A 34 -3.42 7.78 5.08
N ASN A 35 -4.49 8.55 5.34
CA ASN A 35 -5.01 9.59 4.46
C ASN A 35 -5.37 9.06 3.05
N TYR A 36 -5.92 7.84 3.03
CA TYR A 36 -6.51 7.23 1.84
C TYR A 36 -7.97 7.64 1.73
N GLU A 37 -8.34 8.27 0.61
CA GLU A 37 -9.57 9.05 0.45
C GLU A 37 -10.84 8.22 0.72
N LYS A 38 -10.83 6.94 0.37
CA LYS A 38 -11.96 6.02 0.55
C LYS A 38 -11.64 4.90 1.53
N GLY A 39 -10.54 5.03 2.27
CA GLY A 39 -10.05 3.99 3.18
C GLY A 39 -9.49 2.75 2.47
N GLU A 40 -9.11 2.87 1.20
CA GLU A 40 -8.43 1.85 0.43
C GLU A 40 -7.12 1.43 1.10
N ILE A 41 -6.76 0.15 1.07
CA ILE A 41 -5.56 -0.35 1.78
C ILE A 41 -4.32 -0.33 0.85
N TYR A 42 -4.54 -0.27 -0.46
CA TYR A 42 -3.50 -0.45 -1.49
C TYR A 42 -3.42 0.71 -2.49
N GLY A 43 -3.83 1.91 -2.07
CA GLY A 43 -3.83 3.09 -2.93
C GLY A 43 -4.75 2.89 -4.14
N LEU A 44 -4.32 3.37 -5.31
CA LEU A 44 -5.14 3.36 -6.52
C LEU A 44 -5.64 1.95 -6.89
N ASP A 45 -6.80 1.85 -7.55
CA ASP A 45 -7.30 0.56 -8.04
C ASP A 45 -6.38 -0.09 -9.07
N HIS A 46 -6.15 -1.40 -8.96
CA HIS A 46 -5.34 -2.23 -9.88
C HIS A 46 -6.04 -2.51 -11.22
N SER A 47 -6.63 -1.49 -11.81
CA SER A 47 -7.23 -1.55 -13.13
C SER A 47 -6.17 -1.50 -14.23
N PRO A 48 -6.40 -2.12 -15.40
CA PRO A 48 -5.50 -1.96 -16.55
C PRO A 48 -5.32 -0.50 -16.98
N SER A 49 -6.31 0.36 -16.76
CA SER A 49 -6.21 1.80 -17.06
C SER A 49 -5.18 2.49 -16.18
N ARG A 50 -5.12 2.20 -14.87
CA ARG A 50 -4.08 2.71 -13.95
C ARG A 50 -2.68 2.43 -14.50
N PHE A 51 -2.38 1.19 -14.86
CA PHE A 51 -1.04 0.81 -15.32
C PHE A 51 -0.64 1.40 -16.68
N ARG A 52 -1.59 2.02 -17.39
CA ARG A 52 -1.33 2.77 -18.64
C ARG A 52 -1.19 4.28 -18.41
N GLN A 53 -1.23 4.76 -17.17
CA GLN A 53 -1.06 6.18 -16.86
C GLN A 53 0.42 6.57 -16.87
N ASP A 54 0.82 7.36 -17.87
CA ASP A 54 2.21 7.79 -18.05
C ASP A 54 2.77 8.67 -16.92
N PHE A 55 1.90 9.21 -16.05
CA PHE A 55 2.29 10.07 -14.94
C PHE A 55 2.63 9.30 -13.65
N LEU A 56 2.25 8.02 -13.53
CA LEU A 56 2.57 7.18 -12.38
C LEU A 56 4.01 6.67 -12.43
N LYS A 57 4.96 7.59 -12.42
CA LYS A 57 6.40 7.32 -12.48
C LYS A 57 7.18 8.31 -11.61
N PRO A 58 8.45 8.03 -11.27
CA PRO A 58 9.20 8.88 -10.35
C PRO A 58 9.36 10.34 -10.79
N ARG A 59 9.58 10.60 -12.09
CA ARG A 59 9.81 11.95 -12.62
C ARG A 59 8.48 12.63 -12.97
N THR A 60 8.27 13.81 -12.40
CA THR A 60 7.17 14.69 -12.78
C THR A 60 7.65 15.76 -13.78
N PRO A 61 6.73 16.48 -14.45
CA PRO A 61 7.08 17.66 -15.26
C PRO A 61 7.62 18.85 -14.43
N ILE A 62 7.46 18.83 -13.11
CA ILE A 62 7.88 19.91 -12.21
C ILE A 62 9.33 19.66 -11.77
N LYS A 63 10.19 20.67 -11.97
CA LYS A 63 11.60 20.58 -11.61
C LYS A 63 11.75 20.26 -10.12
N ASN A 64 12.60 19.28 -9.82
CA ASN A 64 12.91 18.81 -8.47
C ASN A 64 11.71 18.25 -7.68
N PHE A 65 10.63 17.87 -8.35
CA PHE A 65 9.48 17.21 -7.74
C PHE A 65 9.34 15.78 -8.25
N TYR A 66 9.33 14.82 -7.33
CA TYR A 66 9.39 13.39 -7.63
C TYR A 66 8.28 12.64 -6.90
N LEU A 67 7.77 11.59 -7.53
CA LEU A 67 6.80 10.67 -6.92
C LEU A 67 7.53 9.43 -6.38
N THR A 68 7.03 8.90 -5.27
CA THR A 68 7.44 7.63 -4.68
C THR A 68 6.24 7.00 -3.98
N GLY A 69 6.43 5.81 -3.42
CA GLY A 69 5.35 5.00 -2.86
C GLY A 69 4.82 3.97 -3.85
N GLN A 70 3.97 3.07 -3.36
CA GLN A 70 3.55 1.88 -4.08
C GLN A 70 2.93 2.19 -5.46
N ASP A 71 2.26 3.34 -5.61
CA ASP A 71 1.44 3.58 -6.79
C ASP A 71 2.17 3.78 -8.10
N ILE A 72 3.46 4.16 -8.05
CA ILE A 72 4.30 4.28 -9.25
C ILE A 72 4.91 2.95 -9.70
N VAL A 73 4.64 1.83 -9.00
CA VAL A 73 5.10 0.48 -9.36
C VAL A 73 3.94 -0.52 -9.27
N SER A 74 3.52 -0.85 -8.05
CA SER A 74 2.45 -1.80 -7.73
C SER A 74 2.16 -1.73 -6.22
N ALA A 75 1.10 -2.39 -5.76
CA ALA A 75 0.73 -2.36 -4.34
C ALA A 75 1.65 -3.15 -3.42
N GLY A 76 1.53 -2.83 -2.13
CA GLY A 76 2.16 -3.56 -1.04
C GLY A 76 3.58 -3.09 -0.75
N VAL A 77 4.15 -3.66 0.31
CA VAL A 77 5.46 -3.28 0.85
C VAL A 77 6.56 -3.44 -0.20
N GLY A 78 6.53 -4.51 -1.00
CA GLY A 78 7.51 -4.74 -2.06
C GLY A 78 7.47 -3.66 -3.16
N GLY A 79 6.26 -3.27 -3.60
CA GLY A 79 6.08 -2.19 -4.57
C GLY A 79 6.53 -0.84 -4.03
N ALA A 80 6.20 -0.53 -2.77
CA ALA A 80 6.65 0.69 -2.10
C ALA A 80 8.17 0.75 -1.95
N LEU A 81 8.81 -0.35 -1.57
CA LEU A 81 10.27 -0.45 -1.45
C LEU A 81 10.95 -0.22 -2.80
N PHE A 82 10.50 -0.93 -3.84
CA PHE A 82 11.10 -0.81 -5.17
C PHE A 82 10.91 0.58 -5.78
N SER A 83 9.76 1.19 -5.52
CA SER A 83 9.49 2.59 -5.85
C SER A 83 10.54 3.53 -5.24
N GLY A 84 10.91 3.34 -3.97
CA GLY A 84 12.00 4.10 -3.35
C GLY A 84 13.33 3.97 -4.10
N VAL A 85 13.68 2.76 -4.56
CA VAL A 85 14.87 2.53 -5.40
C VAL A 85 14.76 3.30 -6.72
N LEU A 86 13.65 3.15 -7.46
CA LEU A 86 13.43 3.84 -8.74
C LEU A 86 13.47 5.37 -8.60
N THR A 87 12.86 5.90 -7.55
CA THR A 87 12.86 7.34 -7.28
C THR A 87 14.24 7.84 -6.92
N SER A 88 15.03 7.09 -6.14
CA SER A 88 16.43 7.43 -5.88
C SER A 88 17.28 7.46 -7.16
N MET A 89 17.04 6.53 -8.10
CA MET A 89 17.70 6.51 -9.42
C MET A 89 17.29 7.73 -10.25
N ALA A 90 16.01 8.14 -10.20
CA ALA A 90 15.52 9.33 -10.88
C ALA A 90 16.13 10.63 -10.30
N ILE A 91 16.31 10.72 -8.99
CA ILE A 91 16.93 11.87 -8.33
C ILE A 91 18.43 11.95 -8.65
N THR A 92 19.14 10.83 -8.54
CA THR A 92 20.62 10.81 -8.62
C THR A 92 21.16 10.65 -10.03
N GLY A 93 20.36 10.17 -10.97
CA GLY A 93 20.81 9.76 -12.31
C GLY A 93 21.70 8.51 -12.32
N LYS A 94 21.85 7.82 -11.18
CA LYS A 94 22.71 6.63 -11.03
C LYS A 94 21.86 5.38 -11.07
N ASN A 95 22.31 4.36 -11.80
CA ASN A 95 21.71 3.04 -11.75
C ASN A 95 22.26 2.27 -10.55
N VAL A 96 21.52 2.29 -9.43
CA VAL A 96 21.91 1.63 -8.18
C VAL A 96 21.70 0.11 -8.24
N LEU A 97 20.82 -0.39 -9.10
CA LEU A 97 20.59 -1.83 -9.30
C LEU A 97 21.81 -2.53 -9.91
N LYS A 98 22.68 -1.81 -10.65
CA LYS A 98 23.92 -2.37 -11.19
C LYS A 98 24.98 -2.70 -10.12
N LYS A 99 24.78 -2.25 -8.88
CA LYS A 99 25.74 -2.43 -7.77
C LYS A 99 25.30 -3.51 -6.77
N ILE A 100 24.14 -4.11 -7.00
CA ILE A 100 23.57 -5.21 -6.24
C ILE A 100 23.72 -6.46 -7.12
#